data_AF-A0A1I0KV61-F1
#
_entry.id   AF-A0A1I0KV61-F1
#
_cell.length_a   1.000
_cell.length_b   1.000
_cell.length_c   1.000
_cell.angle_alpha   90.00
_cell.angle_beta   90.00
_cell.angle_gamma   90.00
#
_symmetry.space_group_name_H-M   'P 1'
#
loop_
_entity.id
_entity.type
_entity.pdbx_description
1 polymer ?
#
loop_
_entity_poly.entity_id
_entity_poly.type
_entity_poly.pdbx_seq_one_letter_code
_entity_poly.pdbx_strand_id
1 'polypeptide(L)'
;MSHNRSGLLTGLALGLIAALVAAAALGAAVLFQNRLPTGVTAFGNGHPLSLVSSLLVALLVALGAGAARPRALTLIPVSALYAGAAMAAGQVLGSSIMIGASLRTPPDGPDPAALPDVTVADITWDNFTAGLPHAPNLYRDPIAETWAAWLYLAVAALAALLLVTLRVLGVRRAHRRGAETEGDGREEAEYRAPFEPAQPPTQQPTTDLFAPRKPARD
;
A
#
# COMPACT_ATOMS: atom_id res chain seq x y z
N MET A 1 -4.20 -13.42 30.02
CA MET A 1 -3.62 -12.24 29.33
C MET A 1 -3.60 -12.50 27.83
N SER A 2 -4.63 -12.04 27.09
CA SER A 2 -4.66 -12.21 25.64
C SER A 2 -3.62 -11.28 25.00
N HIS A 3 -2.64 -11.84 24.30
CA HIS A 3 -1.73 -11.06 23.47
C HIS A 3 -2.56 -10.25 22.47
N ASN A 4 -2.59 -8.91 22.64
CA ASN A 4 -3.01 -8.01 21.59
C ASN A 4 -2.08 -8.24 20.40
N ARG A 5 -2.49 -9.10 19.46
CA ARG A 5 -1.72 -9.39 18.24
C ARG A 5 -1.47 -8.05 17.54
N SER A 6 -0.24 -7.58 17.57
CA SER A 6 0.14 -6.34 16.90
C SER A 6 -0.10 -6.55 15.40
N GLY A 7 -0.96 -5.75 14.79
CA GLY A 7 -1.26 -5.80 13.34
C GLY A 7 -0.06 -5.44 12.45
N LEU A 8 1.13 -5.32 13.03
CA LEU A 8 2.36 -4.87 12.37
C LEU A 8 2.82 -5.88 11.31
N LEU A 9 2.87 -7.17 11.64
CA LEU A 9 3.33 -8.20 10.70
C LEU A 9 2.40 -8.29 9.50
N THR A 10 1.09 -8.24 9.73
CA THR A 10 0.08 -8.22 8.66
C THR A 10 0.21 -6.96 7.79
N GLY A 11 0.50 -5.80 8.38
CA GLY A 11 0.71 -4.55 7.63
C GLY A 11 1.97 -4.56 6.77
N LEU A 12 3.05 -5.15 7.28
CA LEU A 12 4.27 -5.34 6.50
C LEU A 12 4.05 -6.30 5.33
N ALA A 13 3.41 -7.44 5.58
CA ALA A 13 3.13 -8.43 4.54
C ALA A 13 2.23 -7.85 3.43
N LEU A 14 1.13 -7.18 3.81
CA LEU A 14 0.24 -6.54 2.84
C LEU A 14 0.93 -5.39 2.10
N GLY A 15 1.74 -4.57 2.78
CA GLY A 15 2.54 -3.53 2.15
C GLY A 15 3.54 -4.08 1.14
N LEU A 16 4.21 -5.19 1.46
CA LEU A 16 5.14 -5.87 0.56
C LEU A 16 4.43 -6.44 -0.67
N ILE A 17 3.30 -7.13 -0.48
CA ILE A 17 2.52 -7.66 -1.59
C ILE A 17 2.04 -6.52 -2.50
N ALA A 18 1.52 -5.44 -1.91
CA ALA A 18 1.10 -4.26 -2.67
C ALA A 18 2.27 -3.64 -3.45
N ALA A 19 3.46 -3.56 -2.85
CA ALA A 19 4.67 -3.07 -3.52
C ALA A 19 5.08 -3.95 -4.71
N LEU A 20 5.04 -5.28 -4.57
CA LEU A 20 5.36 -6.21 -5.66
C LEU A 20 4.35 -6.12 -6.80
N VAL A 21 3.06 -6.06 -6.49
CA VAL A 21 1.99 -5.89 -7.49
C VAL A 21 2.14 -4.55 -8.20
N ALA A 22 2.43 -3.48 -7.46
CA ALA A 22 2.64 -2.15 -8.03
C ALA A 22 3.89 -2.11 -8.92
N ALA A 23 4.98 -2.77 -8.53
CA ALA A 23 6.19 -2.90 -9.35
C ALA A 23 5.91 -3.65 -10.66
N ALA A 24 5.19 -4.77 -10.59
CA ALA A 24 4.81 -5.54 -11.78
C ALA A 24 3.90 -4.74 -12.72
N ALA A 25 2.90 -4.06 -12.18
CA ALA A 25 1.99 -3.20 -12.96
C ALA A 25 2.73 -2.03 -13.62
N LEU A 26 3.67 -1.41 -12.90
CA LEU A 26 4.51 -0.35 -13.46
C LEU A 26 5.42 -0.88 -14.57
N GLY A 27 6.05 -2.04 -14.36
CA GLY A 27 6.87 -2.69 -15.39
C GLY A 27 6.07 -2.97 -16.66
N ALA A 28 4.84 -3.47 -16.53
CA ALA A 28 3.92 -3.65 -17.66
C ALA A 28 3.54 -2.31 -18.32
N ALA A 29 3.29 -1.26 -17.54
CA ALA A 29 2.98 0.07 -18.08
C ALA A 29 4.13 0.65 -18.89
N VAL A 30 5.39 0.43 -18.47
CA VAL A 30 6.59 0.81 -19.23
C VAL A 30 6.68 0.03 -20.54
N LEU A 31 6.44 -1.27 -20.53
CA LEU A 31 6.52 -2.11 -21.75
C LEU A 31 5.47 -1.74 -22.79
N PHE A 32 4.24 -1.43 -22.35
CA PHE A 32 3.12 -1.14 -23.25
C PHE A 32 2.86 0.35 -23.46
N GLN A 33 3.78 1.23 -23.05
CA GLN A 33 3.60 2.68 -23.21
C GLN A 33 3.36 3.09 -24.66
N ASN A 34 4.00 2.41 -25.63
CA ASN A 34 3.86 2.69 -27.06
C ASN A 34 2.48 2.30 -27.63
N ARG A 35 1.68 1.53 -26.88
CA ARG A 35 0.31 1.16 -27.27
C ARG A 35 -0.71 2.21 -26.85
N LEU A 36 -0.33 3.17 -26.02
CA LEU A 36 -1.21 4.26 -25.62
C LEU A 36 -1.32 5.31 -26.73
N PRO A 37 -2.47 6.02 -26.84
CA PRO A 37 -2.61 7.10 -27.79
C PRO A 37 -1.48 8.13 -27.63
N THR A 38 -0.90 8.58 -28.74
CA THR A 38 0.20 9.56 -28.76
C THR A 38 -0.13 10.85 -28.00
N GLY A 39 -1.41 11.25 -27.99
CA GLY A 39 -1.88 12.39 -27.21
C GLY A 39 -1.72 12.22 -25.69
N VAL A 40 -1.58 11.00 -25.19
CA VAL A 40 -1.35 10.69 -23.76
C VAL A 40 0.14 10.58 -23.45
N THR A 41 0.91 9.96 -24.36
CA THR A 41 2.36 9.73 -24.16
C THR A 41 3.22 10.95 -24.48
N ALA A 42 2.81 11.78 -25.44
CA ALA A 42 3.52 13.01 -25.81
C ALA A 42 3.12 14.22 -24.95
N PHE A 43 2.03 14.14 -24.18
CA PHE A 43 1.57 15.25 -23.35
C PHE A 43 2.58 15.56 -22.24
N GLY A 44 3.13 16.78 -22.25
CA GLY A 44 4.12 17.22 -21.27
C GLY A 44 5.39 16.36 -21.26
N ASN A 45 5.84 15.87 -22.43
CA ASN A 45 6.98 14.97 -22.60
C ASN A 45 6.83 13.62 -21.85
N GLY A 46 5.60 13.17 -21.57
CA GLY A 46 5.34 11.90 -20.89
C GLY A 46 5.53 11.91 -19.37
N HIS A 47 6.08 12.99 -18.80
CA HIS A 47 6.22 13.17 -17.35
C HIS A 47 4.90 13.05 -16.56
N PRO A 48 3.77 13.60 -17.03
CA PRO A 48 2.51 13.52 -16.29
C PRO A 48 2.04 12.09 -16.05
N LEU A 49 2.22 11.21 -17.04
CA LEU A 49 1.84 9.80 -16.94
C LEU A 49 2.71 9.08 -15.90
N SER A 50 4.02 9.33 -15.91
CA SER A 50 4.93 8.79 -14.90
C SER A 50 4.60 9.29 -13.49
N LEU A 51 4.28 10.57 -13.32
CA LEU A 51 3.87 11.13 -12.02
C LEU A 51 2.58 10.50 -11.50
N VAL A 52 1.56 10.33 -12.37
CA VAL A 52 0.32 9.66 -12.01
C VAL A 52 0.60 8.22 -11.59
N SER A 53 1.47 7.51 -12.32
CA SER A 53 1.84 6.13 -11.96
C SER A 53 2.53 6.06 -10.58
N SER A 54 3.42 7.01 -10.25
CA SER A 54 4.06 7.10 -8.94
C SER A 54 3.06 7.34 -7.81
N LEU A 55 2.06 8.19 -8.03
CA LEU A 55 0.98 8.43 -7.07
C LEU A 55 0.09 7.18 -6.89
N LEU A 56 -0.18 6.43 -7.95
CA LEU A 56 -0.92 5.17 -7.87
C LEU A 56 -0.15 4.10 -7.09
N VAL A 57 1.16 3.96 -7.33
CA VAL A 57 2.05 3.07 -6.56
C VAL A 57 2.01 3.46 -5.08
N ALA A 58 2.17 4.75 -4.77
CA ALA A 58 2.10 5.26 -3.40
C ALA A 58 0.76 4.96 -2.73
N LEU A 59 -0.35 5.15 -3.45
CA LEU A 59 -1.69 4.87 -2.95
C LEU A 59 -1.89 3.38 -2.64
N LEU A 60 -1.49 2.49 -3.55
CA LEU A 60 -1.61 1.04 -3.35
C LEU A 60 -0.80 0.56 -2.15
N VAL A 61 0.44 1.02 -2.02
CA VAL A 61 1.31 0.68 -0.87
C VAL A 61 0.74 1.24 0.42
N ALA A 62 0.25 2.48 0.42
CA ALA A 62 -0.38 3.09 1.59
C ALA A 62 -1.68 2.38 2.00
N LEU A 63 -2.49 1.92 1.05
CA LEU A 63 -3.68 1.11 1.30
C LEU A 63 -3.32 -0.25 1.89
N GLY A 64 -2.33 -0.95 1.33
CA GLY A 64 -1.86 -2.23 1.83
C GLY A 64 -1.31 -2.12 3.26
N ALA A 65 -0.45 -1.14 3.51
CA ALA A 65 0.10 -0.88 4.85
C ALA A 65 -0.97 -0.38 5.84
N GLY A 66 -1.94 0.41 5.38
CA GLY A 66 -3.00 1.01 6.18
C GLY A 66 -4.17 0.07 6.52
N ALA A 67 -4.35 -1.02 5.77
CA ALA A 67 -5.39 -2.02 6.02
C ALA A 67 -5.17 -2.79 7.34
N ALA A 68 -3.91 -2.98 7.75
CA ALA A 68 -3.61 -3.62 9.02
C ALA A 68 -3.50 -2.57 10.14
N ARG A 69 -4.59 -2.36 10.89
CA ARG A 69 -4.71 -1.53 12.12
C ARG A 69 -3.47 -0.66 12.42
N PRO A 70 -3.38 0.56 11.85
CA PRO A 70 -2.15 1.33 11.78
C PRO A 70 -1.90 2.06 13.11
N ARG A 71 -1.53 1.32 14.15
CA ARG A 71 -1.05 1.92 15.42
C ARG A 71 0.46 2.12 15.43
N ALA A 72 1.18 1.36 14.61
CA ALA A 72 2.64 1.33 14.61
C ALA A 72 3.22 2.50 13.79
N LEU A 73 3.96 3.37 14.45
CA LEU A 73 4.72 4.47 13.81
C LEU A 73 5.81 3.95 12.86
N THR A 74 6.25 2.70 13.03
CA THR A 74 7.24 2.04 12.16
C THR A 74 6.74 1.81 10.74
N LEU A 75 5.41 1.75 10.51
CA LEU A 75 4.85 1.60 9.17
C LEU A 75 5.07 2.85 8.29
N ILE A 76 5.30 4.02 8.90
CA ILE A 76 5.52 5.28 8.18
C ILE A 76 6.78 5.22 7.31
N PRO A 77 8.00 5.06 7.87
CA PRO A 77 9.21 5.01 7.05
C PRO A 77 9.23 3.78 6.14
N VAL A 78 8.66 2.65 6.57
CA VAL A 78 8.62 1.42 5.77
C VAL A 78 7.74 1.57 4.54
N SER A 79 6.59 2.27 4.64
CA SER A 79 5.73 2.53 3.48
C SER A 79 6.41 3.38 2.41
N ALA A 80 7.21 4.37 2.83
CA ALA A 80 8.00 5.19 1.92
C ALA A 80 9.06 4.35 1.20
N LEU A 81 9.76 3.47 1.94
CA LEU A 81 10.72 2.52 1.39
C LEU A 81 10.07 1.55 0.40
N TYR A 82 8.90 1.00 0.73
CA TYR A 82 8.15 0.11 -0.16
C TYR A 82 7.69 0.79 -1.44
N ALA A 83 7.16 2.01 -1.36
CA ALA A 83 6.72 2.76 -2.53
C ALA A 83 7.91 3.15 -3.44
N GLY A 84 9.01 3.62 -2.85
CA GLY A 84 10.24 3.88 -3.58
C GLY A 84 10.78 2.61 -4.24
N ALA A 85 10.96 1.53 -3.47
CA ALA A 85 11.44 0.26 -3.99
C ALA A 85 10.54 -0.31 -5.10
N ALA A 86 9.22 -0.20 -4.98
CA ALA A 86 8.27 -0.63 -6.01
C ALA A 86 8.45 0.14 -7.31
N MET A 87 8.63 1.47 -7.22
CA MET A 87 8.86 2.31 -8.39
C MET A 87 10.18 1.94 -9.09
N ALA A 88 11.26 1.82 -8.33
CA ALA A 88 12.56 1.44 -8.87
C ALA A 88 12.54 0.03 -9.50
N ALA A 89 11.95 -0.94 -8.79
CA ALA A 89 11.85 -2.31 -9.28
C ALA A 89 11.02 -2.40 -10.56
N GLY A 90 9.90 -1.68 -10.65
CA GLY A 90 9.09 -1.66 -11.87
C GLY A 90 9.81 -1.03 -13.06
N GLN A 91 10.55 0.06 -12.85
CA GLN A 91 11.35 0.71 -13.91
C GLN A 91 12.47 -0.21 -14.41
N VAL A 92 13.19 -0.86 -13.49
CA VAL A 92 14.25 -1.82 -13.82
C VAL A 92 13.68 -3.04 -14.55
N LEU A 93 12.53 -3.57 -14.10
CA LEU A 93 11.87 -4.71 -14.72
C LEU A 93 11.44 -4.40 -16.16
N GLY A 94 10.73 -3.31 -16.38
CA GLY A 94 10.29 -2.91 -17.73
C GLY A 94 11.48 -2.62 -18.65
N SER A 95 12.48 -1.90 -18.15
CA SER A 95 13.62 -1.49 -18.97
C SER A 95 14.56 -2.66 -19.30
N SER A 96 14.77 -3.60 -18.38
CA SER A 96 15.60 -4.79 -18.64
C SER A 96 15.00 -5.67 -19.74
N ILE A 97 13.68 -5.88 -19.75
CA ILE A 97 13.02 -6.64 -20.81
C ILE A 97 13.11 -5.89 -22.14
N MET A 98 12.89 -4.57 -22.15
CA MET A 98 12.97 -3.75 -23.36
C MET A 98 14.38 -3.73 -23.96
N ILE A 99 15.41 -3.54 -23.12
CA ILE A 99 16.81 -3.59 -23.53
C ILE A 99 17.15 -4.98 -24.04
N GLY A 100 16.78 -6.04 -23.32
CA GLY A 100 17.02 -7.42 -23.76
C GLY A 100 16.39 -7.76 -25.10
N ALA A 101 15.16 -7.31 -25.34
CA ALA A 101 14.47 -7.47 -26.62
C ALA A 101 15.20 -6.72 -27.75
N SER A 102 15.63 -5.47 -27.51
CA SER A 102 16.39 -4.69 -28.50
C SER A 102 17.72 -5.33 -28.88
N LEU A 103 18.42 -5.96 -27.92
CA LEU A 103 19.70 -6.64 -28.17
C LEU A 103 19.57 -7.87 -29.09
N ARG A 104 18.37 -8.44 -29.21
CA ARG A 104 18.08 -9.60 -30.06
C ARG A 104 17.38 -9.23 -31.36
N THR A 105 16.98 -7.98 -31.54
CA THR A 105 16.31 -7.51 -32.75
C THR A 105 17.38 -7.26 -33.84
N PRO A 106 17.25 -7.81 -35.06
CA PRO A 106 18.17 -7.52 -36.15
C PRO A 106 18.21 -6.01 -36.48
N PRO A 107 19.36 -5.44 -36.85
CA PRO A 107 19.54 -4.00 -37.08
C PRO A 107 18.76 -3.41 -38.28
N ASP A 108 18.01 -4.23 -39.03
CA ASP A 108 17.34 -3.84 -40.28
C ASP A 108 15.85 -3.46 -40.10
N GLY A 109 15.37 -3.29 -38.87
CA GLY A 109 14.04 -2.75 -38.58
C GLY A 109 13.96 -1.22 -38.77
N PRO A 110 12.82 -0.67 -39.21
CA PRO A 110 12.72 0.76 -39.50
C PRO A 110 12.83 1.59 -38.21
N ASP A 111 13.82 2.48 -38.22
CA ASP A 111 14.03 3.63 -37.32
C ASP A 111 14.69 3.34 -35.95
N PRO A 112 16.00 3.60 -35.78
CA PRO A 112 16.73 3.42 -34.51
C PRO A 112 16.28 4.40 -33.40
N ALA A 113 15.42 5.37 -33.73
CA ALA A 113 14.82 6.31 -32.78
C ALA A 113 13.46 5.85 -32.23
N ALA A 114 12.86 4.80 -32.81
CA ALA A 114 11.61 4.23 -32.32
C ALA A 114 11.89 3.27 -31.16
N LEU A 115 11.28 3.51 -30.00
CA LEU A 115 11.25 2.54 -28.90
C LEU A 115 10.72 1.20 -29.45
N PRO A 116 11.38 0.06 -29.18
CA PRO A 116 11.00 -1.22 -29.76
C PRO A 116 9.53 -1.54 -29.41
N ASP A 117 8.76 -2.00 -30.40
CA ASP A 117 7.37 -2.44 -30.17
C ASP A 117 7.39 -3.78 -29.44
N VAL A 118 7.47 -3.72 -28.10
CA VAL A 118 7.54 -4.91 -27.25
C VAL A 118 6.18 -5.59 -27.22
N THR A 119 6.16 -6.87 -27.56
CA THR A 119 4.96 -7.72 -27.51
C THR A 119 4.96 -8.59 -26.25
N VAL A 120 3.83 -9.23 -25.96
CA VAL A 120 3.73 -10.21 -24.86
C VAL A 120 4.74 -11.36 -25.03
N ALA A 121 5.11 -11.70 -26.27
CA ALA A 121 6.08 -12.76 -26.56
C ALA A 121 7.51 -12.39 -26.13
N ASP A 122 7.81 -11.10 -25.98
CA ASP A 122 9.13 -10.60 -25.58
C ASP A 122 9.33 -10.61 -24.06
N ILE A 123 8.26 -10.87 -23.29
CA ILE A 123 8.28 -11.04 -21.84
C ILE A 123 8.87 -12.42 -21.52
N THR A 124 10.18 -12.56 -21.70
CA THR A 124 10.92 -13.79 -21.46
C THR A 124 11.99 -13.60 -20.41
N TRP A 125 12.32 -14.69 -19.71
CA TRP A 125 13.43 -14.73 -18.76
C TRP A 125 14.78 -14.38 -19.41
N ASP A 126 14.93 -14.81 -20.67
CA ASP A 126 16.05 -14.55 -21.53
C ASP A 126 16.29 -13.05 -21.81
N ASN A 127 15.24 -12.32 -22.19
CA ASN A 127 15.33 -10.88 -22.45
C ASN A 127 15.57 -10.13 -21.13
N PHE A 128 14.85 -10.50 -20.07
CA PHE A 128 15.05 -9.92 -18.75
C PHE A 128 16.52 -10.04 -18.29
N THR A 129 17.09 -11.25 -18.30
CA THR A 129 18.45 -11.49 -17.83
C THR A 129 19.51 -10.83 -18.72
N ALA A 130 19.28 -10.74 -20.03
CA ALA A 130 20.19 -10.07 -20.95
C ALA A 130 20.22 -8.54 -20.76
N GLY A 131 19.08 -7.90 -20.51
CA GLY A 131 19.01 -6.45 -20.27
C GLY A 131 19.24 -6.01 -18.83
N LEU A 132 19.14 -6.92 -17.86
CA LEU A 132 19.33 -6.62 -16.43
C LEU A 132 20.66 -5.92 -16.08
N PRO A 133 21.81 -6.26 -16.68
CA PRO A 133 23.07 -5.55 -16.42
C PRO A 133 23.06 -4.07 -16.84
N HIS A 134 22.20 -3.72 -17.80
CA HIS A 134 22.12 -2.39 -18.41
C HIS A 134 21.04 -1.51 -17.76
N ALA A 135 19.99 -2.12 -17.20
CA ALA A 135 18.91 -1.39 -16.55
C ALA A 135 19.36 -0.43 -15.40
N PRO A 136 20.39 -0.73 -14.60
CA PRO A 136 20.89 0.20 -13.57
C PRO A 136 21.43 1.53 -14.12
N ASN A 137 21.74 1.63 -15.41
CA ASN A 137 22.23 2.86 -16.02
C ASN A 137 21.22 4.01 -15.89
N LEU A 138 19.92 3.69 -15.83
CA LEU A 138 18.82 4.63 -15.52
C LEU A 138 19.05 5.50 -14.28
N TYR A 139 19.88 5.05 -13.34
CA TYR A 139 20.18 5.77 -12.11
C TYR A 139 21.66 6.15 -11.97
N ARG A 140 22.53 5.62 -12.83
CA ARG A 140 23.99 5.86 -12.78
C ARG A 140 24.46 6.93 -13.75
N ASP A 141 23.71 7.16 -14.83
CA ASP A 141 24.02 8.21 -15.80
C ASP A 141 23.92 9.61 -15.14
N PRO A 142 24.58 10.64 -15.72
CA PRO A 142 24.65 11.97 -15.12
C PRO A 142 23.27 12.48 -14.71
N ILE A 143 23.19 13.21 -13.59
CA ILE A 143 21.92 13.71 -13.03
C ILE A 143 21.11 14.51 -14.06
N ALA A 144 21.77 15.20 -14.99
CA ALA A 144 21.10 15.92 -16.08
C ALA A 144 20.20 15.03 -16.96
N GLU A 145 20.50 13.73 -17.05
CA GLU A 145 19.77 12.74 -17.84
C GLU A 145 18.85 11.88 -16.96
N THR A 146 19.22 11.64 -15.71
CA THR A 146 18.50 10.71 -14.80
C THR A 146 17.56 11.38 -13.80
N TRP A 147 17.52 12.72 -13.74
CA TRP A 147 16.74 13.47 -12.73
C TRP A 147 15.27 13.07 -12.66
N ALA A 148 14.64 12.75 -13.80
CA ALA A 148 13.23 12.40 -13.86
C ALA A 148 12.95 11.07 -13.13
N ALA A 149 13.83 10.07 -13.29
CA ALA A 149 13.71 8.78 -12.61
C ALA A 149 13.79 8.95 -11.08
N TRP A 150 14.73 9.78 -10.61
CA TRP A 150 14.87 10.15 -9.20
C TRP A 150 13.67 10.94 -8.68
N LEU A 151 13.11 11.85 -9.48
CA LEU A 151 11.91 12.60 -9.11
C LEU A 151 10.73 11.66 -8.89
N TYR A 152 10.46 10.72 -9.79
CA TYR A 152 9.34 9.79 -9.67
C TYR A 152 9.47 8.89 -8.44
N LEU A 153 10.70 8.44 -8.14
CA LEU A 153 11.03 7.70 -6.93
C LEU A 153 10.71 8.52 -5.67
N ALA A 154 11.12 9.78 -5.64
CA ALA A 154 10.89 10.69 -4.53
C ALA A 154 9.38 10.98 -4.35
N VAL A 155 8.65 11.21 -5.43
CA VAL A 155 7.20 11.45 -5.40
C VAL A 155 6.46 10.23 -4.85
N ALA A 156 6.78 9.02 -5.30
CA ALA A 156 6.18 7.79 -4.79
C ALA A 156 6.44 7.62 -3.28
N ALA A 157 7.70 7.81 -2.85
CA ALA A 157 8.08 7.67 -1.45
C ALA A 157 7.42 8.73 -0.54
N LEU A 158 7.44 10.00 -0.95
CA LEU A 158 6.86 11.11 -0.17
C LEU A 158 5.33 11.00 -0.09
N ALA A 159 4.66 10.65 -1.19
CA ALA A 159 3.22 10.47 -1.19
C ALA A 159 2.79 9.32 -0.28
N ALA A 160 3.50 8.18 -0.31
CA ALA A 160 3.22 7.04 0.57
C ALA A 160 3.43 7.43 2.04
N LEU A 161 4.53 8.12 2.34
CA LEU A 161 4.82 8.65 3.67
C LEU A 161 3.68 9.55 4.16
N LEU A 162 3.22 10.48 3.32
CA LEU A 162 2.16 11.43 3.67
C LEU A 162 0.81 10.73 3.88
N LEU A 163 0.44 9.78 3.02
CA LEU A 163 -0.81 9.02 3.15
C LEU A 163 -0.83 8.18 4.43
N VAL A 164 0.27 7.49 4.73
CA VAL A 164 0.37 6.63 5.93
C VAL A 164 0.45 7.47 7.21
N THR A 165 1.19 8.59 7.20
CA THR A 165 1.21 9.51 8.35
C THR A 165 -0.17 10.06 8.66
N LEU A 166 -0.89 10.59 7.67
CA LEU A 166 -2.25 11.10 7.85
C LEU A 166 -3.19 10.01 8.40
N ARG A 167 -3.07 8.78 7.89
CA ARG A 167 -3.88 7.65 8.37
C ARG A 167 -3.57 7.30 9.83
N VAL A 168 -2.30 7.20 10.20
CA VAL A 168 -1.87 6.90 11.58
C VAL A 168 -2.33 8.01 12.53
N LEU A 169 -2.18 9.28 12.15
CA LEU A 169 -2.68 10.42 12.94
C LEU A 169 -4.21 10.38 13.09
N GLY A 170 -4.95 10.09 12.01
CA GLY A 170 -6.40 9.97 12.01
C GLY A 170 -6.90 8.87 12.94
N VAL A 171 -6.30 7.69 12.88
CA VAL A 171 -6.65 6.55 13.76
C VAL A 171 -6.34 6.86 15.22
N ARG A 172 -5.22 7.54 15.51
CA ARG A 172 -4.89 7.98 16.88
C ARG A 172 -5.86 9.02 17.42
N ARG A 173 -6.25 10.01 16.60
CA ARG A 173 -7.25 11.03 16.98
C ARG A 173 -8.62 10.42 17.24
N ALA A 174 -9.05 9.49 16.38
CA ALA A 174 -10.32 8.78 16.55
C ALA A 174 -10.34 7.94 17.83
N HIS A 175 -9.22 7.28 18.15
CA HIS A 175 -9.12 6.51 19.39
C HIS A 175 -9.10 7.39 20.64
N ARG A 176 -8.45 8.57 20.58
CA ARG A 176 -8.47 9.55 21.68
C ARG A 176 -9.89 10.09 21.94
N ARG A 177 -10.63 10.44 20.89
CA ARG A 177 -12.04 10.87 21.02
C ARG A 177 -12.95 9.75 21.55
N GLY A 178 -12.75 8.51 21.08
CA GLY A 178 -13.49 7.36 21.58
C GLY A 178 -13.21 7.07 23.06
N ALA A 179 -11.96 7.24 23.50
CA ALA A 179 -11.58 7.11 24.91
C ALA A 179 -12.11 8.26 25.79
N GLU A 180 -12.17 9.49 25.25
CA GLU A 180 -12.81 10.63 25.92
C GLU A 180 -14.33 10.41 26.06
N THR A 181 -15.00 9.82 25.06
CA THR A 181 -16.44 9.51 25.12
C THR A 181 -16.77 8.34 26.06
N GLU A 182 -15.91 7.31 26.11
CA GLU A 182 -16.04 6.19 27.07
C GLU A 182 -15.61 6.57 28.49
N GLY A 183 -14.76 7.60 28.64
CA GLY A 183 -14.36 8.19 29.91
C GLY A 183 -15.46 9.05 30.53
N ASP A 184 -16.12 9.89 29.72
CA ASP A 184 -17.27 10.71 30.16
C ASP A 184 -18.44 9.84 30.65
N GLY A 185 -18.73 8.74 29.93
CA GLY A 185 -19.77 7.79 30.35
C GLY A 185 -19.44 6.96 31.60
N ARG A 186 -18.19 7.00 32.09
CA ARG A 186 -17.78 6.36 33.36
C ARG A 186 -17.65 7.36 34.50
N GLU A 187 -17.18 8.57 34.23
CA GLU A 187 -17.10 9.63 35.24
C GLU A 187 -18.48 10.18 35.63
N GLU A 188 -19.47 10.18 34.72
CA GLU A 188 -20.87 10.49 35.06
C GLU A 188 -21.57 9.39 35.89
N ALA A 189 -21.09 8.13 35.83
CA ALA A 189 -21.64 7.04 36.65
C ALA A 189 -21.13 7.04 38.10
N GLU A 190 -20.07 7.80 38.39
CA GLU A 190 -19.42 7.83 39.71
C GLU A 190 -19.74 9.10 40.53
N TYR A 191 -20.39 10.10 39.93
CA TYR A 191 -20.98 11.22 40.68
C TYR A 191 -22.38 10.87 41.20
N ARG A 192 -22.46 9.86 42.09
CA ARG A 192 -23.66 9.62 42.90
C ARG A 192 -23.81 10.77 43.90
N ALA A 193 -24.91 11.52 43.79
CA ALA A 193 -25.27 12.52 44.78
C ALA A 193 -25.38 11.85 46.18
N PRO A 194 -24.86 12.45 47.27
CA PRO A 194 -24.80 11.82 48.59
C PRO A 194 -26.15 11.45 49.25
N PHE A 195 -27.28 11.78 48.61
CA PHE A 195 -28.61 11.65 49.20
C PHE A 195 -29.59 10.81 48.35
N GLU A 196 -29.10 10.06 47.38
CA GLU A 196 -29.96 9.11 46.67
C GLU A 196 -30.24 7.88 47.57
N PRO A 197 -31.50 7.58 47.90
CA PRO A 197 -31.82 6.42 48.74
C PRO A 197 -31.38 5.14 48.04
N ALA A 198 -30.66 4.28 48.77
CA ALA A 198 -30.10 3.04 48.27
C ALA A 198 -31.16 2.21 47.53
N GLN A 199 -31.04 2.10 46.21
CA GLN A 199 -31.84 1.13 45.47
C GLN A 199 -31.47 -0.28 45.95
N PRO A 200 -32.45 -1.11 46.34
CA PRO A 200 -32.17 -2.49 46.70
C PRO A 200 -31.59 -3.22 45.48
N PRO A 201 -30.62 -4.14 45.68
CA PRO A 201 -30.01 -4.87 44.58
C PRO A 201 -31.09 -5.58 43.78
N THR A 202 -31.05 -5.41 42.46
CA THR A 202 -31.86 -6.17 41.51
C THR A 202 -31.67 -7.65 41.82
N GLN A 203 -32.69 -8.25 42.43
CA GLN A 203 -32.68 -9.66 42.76
C GLN A 203 -32.48 -10.44 41.45
N GLN A 204 -31.37 -11.18 41.37
CA GLN A 204 -31.29 -12.31 40.48
C GLN A 204 -32.51 -13.20 40.76
N PRO A 205 -33.30 -13.61 39.76
CA PRO A 205 -34.39 -14.54 39.99
C PRO A 205 -33.80 -15.88 40.45
N THR A 206 -33.73 -16.05 41.76
CA THR A 206 -33.54 -17.31 42.45
C THR A 206 -34.83 -18.12 42.31
N THR A 207 -34.75 -19.17 41.51
CA THR A 207 -35.48 -20.44 41.65
C THR A 207 -37.01 -20.34 41.70
N ASP A 208 -37.65 -20.71 40.60
CA ASP A 208 -39.07 -21.06 40.58
C ASP A 208 -39.31 -22.34 41.41
N LEU A 209 -39.52 -22.15 42.71
CA LEU A 209 -39.84 -23.17 43.72
C LEU A 209 -41.33 -23.58 43.71
N PHE A 210 -42.13 -23.08 42.76
CA PHE A 210 -43.58 -23.34 42.69
C PHE A 210 -44.07 -23.93 41.36
N ALA A 211 -43.18 -24.35 40.46
CA ALA A 211 -43.57 -25.13 39.30
C ALA A 211 -43.98 -26.57 39.73
N PRO A 212 -45.21 -27.05 39.41
CA PRO A 212 -45.64 -28.40 39.76
C PRO A 212 -44.79 -29.43 39.00
N ARG A 213 -44.22 -30.37 39.76
CA ARG A 213 -43.45 -31.52 39.25
C ARG A 213 -44.34 -32.34 38.30
N LYS A 214 -43.91 -32.52 37.05
CA LYS A 214 -44.45 -33.59 36.18
C LYS A 214 -44.07 -34.95 36.79
N PRO A 215 -45.01 -35.90 36.94
CA PRO A 215 -44.67 -37.22 37.44
C PRO A 215 -43.87 -37.99 36.39
N ALA A 216 -42.88 -38.74 36.86
CA ALA A 216 -42.16 -39.75 36.09
C ALA A 216 -42.99 -41.04 35.98
N ARG A 217 -43.09 -41.59 34.76
CA ARG A 217 -43.30 -42.99 34.33
C ARG A 217 -43.96 -42.99 32.93
N ASP A 218 -43.53 -43.76 31.94
CA ASP A 218 -42.74 -45.02 31.91
C ASP A 218 -41.58 -44.96 30.90
#